data_AF-A0A6A2FJX7-F1
#
_entry.id   AF-A0A6A2FJX7-F1
#
_cell.length_a   1.000
_cell.length_b   1.000
_cell.length_c   1.000
_cell.angle_alpha   90.00
_cell.angle_beta   90.00
_cell.angle_gamma   90.00
#
_symmetry.space_group_name_H-M   'P 1'
#
loop_
_entity.id
_entity.type
_entity.pdbx_description
1 polymer ?
#
loop_
_entity_poly.entity_id
_entity_poly.type
_entity_poly.pdbx_seq_one_letter_code
_entity_poly.pdbx_strand_id
1 'polypeptide(L)'
;MKFFAILILALLATTQVLWGQSGGRESLEQTYNAQRAATLMATHYNAATLQTLQKQVDVWAKLCLLESHNAENWFNYYMIVRQYQLQSNKGIISNEGDKSLTTIAAKMDSAITQKSFETYMVNYFEAPTYEKATQYLTDAEKISPQHPIILPELVKYYHHTGNYTQRNLLLQKLPQIAPKTGLYALSKAMADNLPDSSCVITNGEYDTYALWLAALNAGKHITVYSLKFEGTEKGHSNNTTPNASALQKVLTTIPKNKSVYISLTVNPDYYSTILPQLYNMGVCYQYSASAVDNIPFLNNTLVEKQPVSPYPSTGTEVLKNLMPGYIVLYRHYKTTDTTKAAQTKQAAKDFAQQLGFWNNYQSYFN
;
A
#
# COMPACT_ATOMS: atom_id res chain seq x y z
N MET A 1 44.37 31.30 55.41
CA MET A 1 45.40 30.25 55.44
C MET A 1 44.79 29.00 54.83
N LYS A 2 45.01 28.82 53.54
CA LYS A 2 46.05 28.00 52.92
C LYS A 2 45.73 26.49 52.99
N PHE A 3 45.28 25.93 51.86
CA PHE A 3 46.00 24.95 51.01
C PHE A 3 45.96 23.52 51.62
N PHE A 4 45.67 22.41 50.95
CA PHE A 4 45.44 22.04 49.56
C PHE A 4 44.83 20.61 49.60
N ALA A 5 43.84 20.26 48.77
CA ALA A 5 43.99 19.39 47.58
C ALA A 5 44.41 17.94 47.93
N ILE A 6 43.73 16.90 47.44
CA ILE A 6 43.74 16.51 46.02
C ILE A 6 42.62 15.49 45.70
N LEU A 7 41.96 15.74 44.54
CA LEU A 7 41.23 14.86 43.60
C LEU A 7 40.03 14.05 44.12
N ILE A 8 38.85 14.05 43.49
CA ILE A 8 38.60 13.96 42.05
C ILE A 8 37.42 14.85 41.64
N LEU A 9 37.72 15.77 40.71
CA LEU A 9 36.80 16.48 39.84
C LEU A 9 36.30 15.50 38.77
N ALA A 10 35.03 15.08 38.86
CA ALA A 10 34.24 14.67 37.70
C ALA A 10 32.76 14.56 38.10
N LEU A 11 31.96 15.46 37.52
CA LEU A 11 30.50 15.41 37.41
C LEU A 11 29.69 15.60 38.70
N LEU A 12 29.73 16.84 39.17
CA LEU A 12 28.51 17.60 39.45
C LEU A 12 27.68 17.69 38.16
N ALA A 13 26.76 16.73 37.96
CA ALA A 13 25.55 16.93 37.20
C ALA A 13 24.50 15.92 37.70
N THR A 14 23.64 16.43 38.59
CA THR A 14 22.27 15.99 38.85
C THR A 14 22.06 14.62 39.51
N THR A 15 22.29 14.61 40.82
CA THR A 15 21.33 14.15 41.87
C THR A 15 20.49 12.89 41.61
N GLN A 16 21.01 11.77 42.11
CA GLN A 16 20.31 10.88 43.05
C GLN A 16 19.74 11.72 44.24
N VAL A 17 18.64 11.44 44.96
CA VAL A 17 17.87 10.21 45.18
C VAL A 17 16.64 10.52 46.07
N LEU A 18 15.59 9.70 45.89
CA LEU A 18 14.55 9.24 46.82
C LEU A 18 13.33 10.11 47.26
N TRP A 19 12.19 9.72 46.68
CA TRP A 19 10.87 9.42 47.26
C TRP A 19 10.06 10.52 47.99
N GLY A 20 8.96 10.91 47.34
CA GLY A 20 7.87 11.71 47.91
C GLY A 20 6.65 11.78 46.99
N GLN A 21 5.91 10.67 46.92
CA GLN A 21 4.45 10.55 46.71
C GLN A 21 3.73 11.20 45.48
N SER A 22 2.99 10.33 44.77
CA SER A 22 1.77 10.57 43.95
C SER A 22 1.84 11.20 42.55
N GLY A 23 2.95 11.81 42.09
CA GLY A 23 2.98 12.50 40.77
C GLY A 23 3.23 11.64 39.50
N GLY A 24 3.49 10.33 39.64
CA GLY A 24 3.94 9.47 38.53
C GLY A 24 2.83 8.89 37.65
N ARG A 25 1.63 8.70 38.19
CA ARG A 25 0.48 8.15 37.45
C ARG A 25 -0.25 9.22 36.66
N GLU A 26 -0.47 10.39 37.25
CA GLU A 26 -1.17 11.51 36.59
C GLU A 26 -0.39 12.09 35.41
N SER A 27 0.94 12.14 35.47
CA SER A 27 1.76 12.65 34.35
C SER A 27 1.82 11.67 33.16
N LEU A 28 1.78 10.36 33.44
CA LEU A 28 1.68 9.34 32.40
C LEU A 28 0.27 9.25 31.82
N GLU A 29 -0.79 9.41 32.61
CA GLU A 29 -2.18 9.42 32.12
C GLU A 29 -2.55 10.72 31.37
N GLN A 30 -2.05 11.88 31.79
CA GLN A 30 -2.37 13.17 31.15
C GLN A 30 -1.64 13.39 29.82
N THR A 31 -0.36 12.98 29.71
CA THR A 31 0.37 12.99 28.43
C THR A 31 -0.23 12.02 27.41
N TYR A 32 -1.07 11.11 27.89
CA TYR A 32 -1.51 9.92 27.19
C TYR A 32 -2.98 10.01 26.78
N ASN A 33 -3.86 10.59 27.59
CA ASN A 33 -5.30 10.65 27.31
C ASN A 33 -5.70 11.76 26.31
N ALA A 34 -4.91 12.82 26.14
CA ALA A 34 -5.27 13.92 25.22
C ALA A 34 -4.82 13.69 23.75
N GLN A 35 -3.85 12.79 23.51
CA GLN A 35 -3.32 12.49 22.17
C GLN A 35 -3.82 11.16 21.56
N ARG A 36 -4.55 10.32 22.34
CA ARG A 36 -4.58 8.87 22.10
C ARG A 36 -5.59 8.28 21.11
N ALA A 37 -6.80 8.79 20.97
CA ALA A 37 -7.78 8.05 20.14
C ALA A 37 -7.72 8.44 18.64
N ALA A 38 -7.55 9.72 18.33
CA ALA A 38 -7.59 10.21 16.95
C ALA A 38 -6.23 10.14 16.23
N THR A 39 -5.12 10.29 16.95
CA THR A 39 -3.76 10.30 16.35
C THR A 39 -3.22 8.88 16.10
N LEU A 40 -3.62 7.89 16.91
CA LEU A 40 -3.13 6.52 16.80
C LEU A 40 -3.75 5.74 15.63
N MET A 41 -5.02 5.96 15.30
CA MET A 41 -5.58 5.44 14.05
C MET A 41 -4.90 6.04 12.81
N ALA A 42 -4.41 7.29 12.91
CA ALA A 42 -3.65 7.94 11.84
C ALA A 42 -2.20 7.41 11.70
N THR A 43 -1.61 6.81 12.74
CA THR A 43 -0.25 6.22 12.66
C THR A 43 -0.22 4.81 12.11
N HIS A 44 -1.35 4.09 12.07
CA HIS A 44 -1.38 2.74 11.50
C HIS A 44 -1.24 2.71 9.97
N TYR A 45 -1.35 3.87 9.32
CA TYR A 45 -1.30 4.03 7.87
C TYR A 45 -0.26 5.05 7.38
N ASN A 46 0.43 5.75 8.29
CA ASN A 46 1.46 6.73 7.95
C ASN A 46 2.86 6.19 8.20
N ALA A 47 3.82 6.61 7.38
CA ALA A 47 5.23 6.19 7.41
C ALA A 47 5.95 6.66 8.69
N ALA A 48 5.65 6.05 9.83
CA ALA A 48 6.43 6.21 11.05
C ALA A 48 7.85 5.68 10.81
N THR A 49 8.87 6.30 11.43
CA THR A 49 10.23 5.74 11.38
C THR A 49 10.31 4.47 12.24
N LEU A 50 11.26 3.58 11.94
CA LEU A 50 11.49 2.38 12.77
C LEU A 50 11.73 2.74 14.25
N GLN A 51 12.39 3.87 14.52
CA GLN A 51 12.60 4.37 15.87
C GLN A 51 11.29 4.76 16.55
N THR A 52 10.38 5.42 15.82
CA THR A 52 9.05 5.78 16.34
C THR A 52 8.22 4.53 16.62
N LEU A 53 8.22 3.55 15.70
CA LEU A 53 7.52 2.29 15.90
C LEU A 53 8.05 1.53 17.13
N GLN A 54 9.37 1.45 17.31
CA GLN A 54 9.97 0.80 18.50
C GLN A 54 9.51 1.46 19.81
N LYS A 55 9.51 2.80 19.87
CA LYS A 55 9.02 3.50 21.07
C LYS A 55 7.55 3.19 21.35
N GLN A 56 6.73 3.09 20.31
CA GLN A 56 5.31 2.75 20.45
C GLN A 56 5.13 1.30 20.90
N VAL A 57 5.93 0.35 20.40
CA VAL A 57 5.96 -1.05 20.88
C VAL A 57 6.17 -1.10 22.40
N ASP A 58 7.15 -0.35 22.92
CA ASP A 58 7.47 -0.33 24.36
C ASP A 58 6.34 0.28 25.20
N VAL A 59 5.70 1.33 24.69
CA VAL A 59 4.53 1.96 25.33
C VAL A 59 3.39 0.95 25.38
N TRP A 60 2.97 0.39 24.24
CA TRP A 60 1.85 -0.55 24.17
C TRP A 60 2.04 -1.81 25.02
N ALA A 61 3.26 -2.34 25.09
CA ALA A 61 3.59 -3.44 25.99
C ALA A 61 3.32 -3.11 27.47
N LYS A 62 3.75 -1.93 27.94
CA LYS A 62 3.55 -1.51 29.34
C LYS A 62 2.07 -1.33 29.68
N LEU A 63 1.28 -0.87 28.73
CA LEU A 63 -0.15 -0.62 28.96
C LEU A 63 -0.95 -1.90 29.04
N CYS A 64 -0.58 -2.91 28.25
CA CYS A 64 -1.16 -4.24 28.39
C CYS A 64 -0.87 -4.86 29.78
N LEU A 65 0.22 -4.46 30.44
CA LEU A 65 0.50 -4.89 31.83
C LEU A 65 -0.34 -4.10 32.85
N LEU A 66 -0.59 -2.81 32.62
CA LEU A 66 -1.37 -1.96 33.52
C LEU A 66 -2.89 -2.18 33.40
N GLU A 67 -3.36 -2.43 32.19
CA GLU A 67 -4.77 -2.57 31.82
C GLU A 67 -4.96 -3.85 31.00
N SER A 68 -4.64 -5.00 31.60
CA SER A 68 -4.66 -6.30 30.90
C SER A 68 -6.03 -6.72 30.38
N HIS A 69 -7.12 -6.18 30.93
CA HIS A 69 -8.48 -6.46 30.47
C HIS A 69 -8.96 -5.52 29.34
N ASN A 70 -8.10 -4.62 28.84
CA ASN A 70 -8.44 -3.70 27.76
C ASN A 70 -8.05 -4.31 26.40
N ALA A 71 -9.04 -4.78 25.64
CA ALA A 71 -8.83 -5.40 24.33
C ALA A 71 -8.21 -4.44 23.29
N GLU A 72 -8.51 -3.14 23.37
CA GLU A 72 -7.95 -2.11 22.49
C GLU A 72 -6.45 -1.95 22.72
N ASN A 73 -5.98 -2.00 23.97
CA ASN A 73 -4.55 -1.95 24.26
C ASN A 73 -3.80 -3.14 23.64
N TRP A 74 -4.35 -4.35 23.75
CA TRP A 74 -3.77 -5.55 23.14
C TRP A 74 -3.76 -5.49 21.62
N PHE A 75 -4.85 -5.04 21.00
CA PHE A 75 -4.92 -4.91 19.56
C PHE A 75 -3.93 -3.88 19.03
N ASN A 76 -3.84 -2.71 19.66
CA ASN A 76 -2.84 -1.70 19.29
C ASN A 76 -1.41 -2.22 19.49
N TYR A 77 -1.15 -2.98 20.56
CA TYR A 77 0.14 -3.62 20.78
C TYR A 77 0.49 -4.63 19.68
N TYR A 78 -0.46 -5.49 19.32
CA TYR A 78 -0.30 -6.45 18.23
C TYR A 78 -0.03 -5.73 16.90
N MET A 79 -0.84 -4.73 16.56
CA MET A 79 -0.74 -4.00 15.30
C MET A 79 0.58 -3.23 15.17
N ILE A 80 1.06 -2.60 16.24
CA ILE A 80 2.33 -1.85 16.18
C ILE A 80 3.53 -2.79 16.04
N VAL A 81 3.52 -3.94 16.71
CA VAL A 81 4.56 -4.96 16.55
C VAL A 81 4.53 -5.49 15.12
N ARG A 82 3.34 -5.76 14.58
CA ARG A 82 3.18 -6.22 13.19
C ARG A 82 3.73 -5.21 12.19
N GLN A 83 3.43 -3.92 12.37
CA GLN A 83 3.97 -2.84 11.52
C GLN A 83 5.49 -2.71 11.64
N TYR A 84 6.03 -2.79 12.86
CA TYR A 84 7.47 -2.79 13.07
C TYR A 84 8.15 -3.92 12.31
N GLN A 85 7.62 -5.15 12.37
CA GLN A 85 8.15 -6.30 11.65
C GLN A 85 8.11 -6.10 10.14
N LEU A 86 6.97 -5.64 9.61
CA LEU A 86 6.85 -5.36 8.18
C LEU A 86 7.85 -4.28 7.74
N GLN A 87 8.00 -3.20 8.49
CA GLN A 87 8.90 -2.12 8.10
C GLN A 87 10.38 -2.48 8.25
N SER A 88 10.74 -3.26 9.28
CA SER A 88 12.13 -3.67 9.52
C SER A 88 12.60 -4.71 8.51
N ASN A 89 11.67 -5.47 7.92
CA ASN A 89 11.98 -6.58 7.04
C ASN A 89 11.28 -6.47 5.67
N LYS A 90 11.31 -5.27 5.07
CA LYS A 90 10.92 -5.01 3.66
C LYS A 90 9.52 -5.54 3.28
N GLY A 91 8.56 -5.43 4.19
CA GLY A 91 7.18 -5.84 4.01
C GLY A 91 6.91 -7.33 4.29
N ILE A 92 7.86 -8.04 4.91
CA ILE A 92 7.74 -9.46 5.25
C ILE A 92 7.85 -9.63 6.77
N ILE A 93 6.96 -10.43 7.37
CA ILE A 93 7.09 -10.81 8.78
C ILE A 93 8.09 -11.97 8.87
N SER A 94 9.15 -11.83 9.66
CA SER A 94 10.14 -12.91 9.89
C SER A 94 9.56 -14.01 10.78
N ASN A 95 10.22 -15.17 10.84
CA ASN A 95 9.82 -16.26 11.76
C ASN A 95 9.84 -15.82 13.24
N GLU A 96 10.81 -14.98 13.62
CA GLU A 96 10.88 -14.40 14.97
C GLU A 96 9.78 -13.37 15.19
N GLY A 97 9.45 -12.59 14.17
CA GLY A 97 8.33 -11.65 14.19
C GLY A 97 6.99 -12.36 14.35
N ASP A 98 6.79 -13.46 13.63
CA ASP A 98 5.61 -14.32 13.69
C ASP A 98 5.43 -14.91 15.09
N LYS A 99 6.48 -15.54 15.65
CA LYS A 99 6.48 -16.03 17.04
C LYS A 99 6.13 -14.93 18.06
N SER A 100 6.62 -13.71 17.83
CA SER A 100 6.34 -12.57 18.70
C SER A 100 4.87 -12.18 18.64
N LEU A 101 4.27 -12.14 17.45
CA LEU A 101 2.85 -11.82 17.24
C LEU A 101 1.94 -12.90 17.84
N THR A 102 2.23 -14.18 17.61
CA THR A 102 1.48 -15.29 18.21
C THR A 102 1.56 -15.27 19.74
N THR A 103 2.72 -14.89 20.31
CA THR A 103 2.86 -14.72 21.76
C THR A 103 1.98 -13.59 22.29
N ILE A 104 1.85 -12.49 21.57
CA ILE A 104 0.97 -11.36 21.94
C ILE A 104 -0.50 -11.79 21.87
N ALA A 105 -0.89 -12.47 20.79
CA ALA A 105 -2.24 -12.99 20.61
C ALA A 105 -2.65 -13.96 21.72
N ALA A 106 -1.78 -14.92 22.08
CA ALA A 106 -2.03 -15.86 23.18
C ALA A 106 -2.21 -15.17 24.54
N LYS A 107 -1.45 -14.09 24.80
CA LYS A 107 -1.60 -13.27 26.01
C LYS A 107 -2.92 -12.52 26.01
N MET A 108 -3.33 -11.95 24.88
CA MET A 108 -4.63 -11.30 24.72
C MET A 108 -5.77 -12.28 24.98
N ASP A 109 -5.74 -13.46 24.37
CA ASP A 109 -6.77 -14.50 24.56
C ASP A 109 -6.88 -14.95 26.03
N SER A 110 -5.77 -14.95 26.76
CA SER A 110 -5.77 -15.28 28.19
C SER A 110 -6.35 -14.14 29.06
N ALA A 111 -6.17 -12.89 28.64
CA ALA A 111 -6.53 -11.71 29.42
C ALA A 111 -7.93 -11.15 29.11
N ILE A 112 -8.46 -11.46 27.91
CA ILE A 112 -9.73 -10.97 27.38
C ILE A 112 -10.70 -12.14 27.18
N THR A 113 -11.69 -12.26 28.05
CA THR A 113 -12.66 -13.37 28.01
C THR A 113 -13.88 -13.09 27.13
N GLN A 114 -14.19 -11.83 26.86
CA GLN A 114 -15.30 -11.42 26.00
C GLN A 114 -14.84 -11.19 24.57
N LYS A 115 -15.60 -11.69 23.60
CA LYS A 115 -15.33 -11.44 22.19
C LYS A 115 -15.68 -9.99 21.84
N SER A 116 -14.73 -9.31 21.21
CA SER A 116 -14.84 -7.95 20.70
C SER A 116 -14.25 -7.84 19.28
N PHE A 117 -14.45 -6.69 18.65
CA PHE A 117 -13.84 -6.38 17.35
C PHE A 117 -12.33 -6.65 17.34
N GLU A 118 -11.64 -6.16 18.37
CA GLU A 118 -10.19 -6.30 18.57
C GLU A 118 -9.77 -7.78 18.63
N THR A 119 -10.47 -8.59 19.42
CA THR A 119 -10.16 -10.02 19.54
C THR A 119 -10.35 -10.75 18.22
N TYR A 120 -11.39 -10.40 17.45
CA TYR A 120 -11.61 -11.00 16.13
C TYR A 120 -10.56 -10.56 15.12
N MET A 121 -10.11 -9.31 15.16
CA MET A 121 -9.05 -8.84 14.27
C MET A 121 -7.69 -9.48 14.56
N VAL A 122 -7.31 -9.65 15.83
CA VAL A 122 -6.08 -10.40 16.15
C VAL A 122 -6.21 -11.86 15.70
N ASN A 123 -7.34 -12.49 15.98
CA ASN A 123 -7.62 -13.86 15.53
C ASN A 123 -7.65 -14.01 14.00
N TYR A 124 -8.09 -12.99 13.27
CA TYR A 124 -8.02 -12.94 11.81
C TYR A 124 -6.59 -13.05 11.31
N PHE A 125 -5.68 -12.25 11.85
CA PHE A 125 -4.27 -12.25 11.44
C PHE A 125 -3.53 -13.53 11.83
N GLU A 126 -3.90 -14.15 12.95
CA GLU A 126 -3.29 -15.40 13.44
C GLU A 126 -4.01 -16.67 12.94
N ALA A 127 -5.07 -16.54 12.14
CA ALA A 127 -5.87 -17.70 11.75
C ALA A 127 -5.05 -18.68 10.88
N PRO A 128 -5.07 -19.99 11.19
CA PRO A 128 -4.26 -20.99 10.49
C PRO A 128 -4.82 -21.35 9.10
N THR A 129 -6.07 -20.99 8.84
CA THR A 129 -6.79 -21.30 7.61
C THR A 129 -7.62 -20.11 7.15
N TYR A 130 -7.84 -20.05 5.83
CA TYR A 130 -8.68 -19.01 5.25
C TYR A 130 -10.11 -19.04 5.78
N GLU A 131 -10.68 -20.23 5.92
CA GLU A 131 -12.04 -20.38 6.46
C GLU A 131 -12.14 -19.74 7.85
N LYS A 132 -11.17 -20.00 8.74
CA LYS A 132 -11.13 -19.38 10.07
C LYS A 132 -10.92 -17.88 10.01
N ALA A 133 -10.03 -17.39 9.14
CA ALA A 133 -9.89 -15.95 8.93
C ALA A 133 -11.22 -15.31 8.53
N THR A 134 -11.88 -15.85 7.50
CA THR A 134 -13.13 -15.25 7.01
C THR A 134 -14.25 -15.29 8.04
N GLN A 135 -14.31 -16.33 8.89
CA GLN A 135 -15.18 -16.36 10.06
C GLN A 135 -14.89 -15.17 10.99
N TYR A 136 -13.64 -14.98 11.40
CA TYR A 136 -13.28 -13.85 12.27
C TYR A 136 -13.48 -12.49 11.61
N LEU A 137 -13.18 -12.34 10.32
CA LEU A 137 -13.38 -11.10 9.58
C LEU A 137 -14.87 -10.72 9.50
N THR A 138 -15.74 -11.69 9.21
CA THR A 138 -17.19 -11.44 9.14
C THR A 138 -17.79 -11.22 10.54
N ASP A 139 -17.24 -11.83 11.58
CA ASP A 139 -17.64 -11.52 12.97
C ASP A 139 -17.18 -10.12 13.39
N ALA A 140 -15.99 -9.67 12.98
CA ALA A 140 -15.54 -8.30 13.14
C ALA A 140 -16.42 -7.30 12.36
N GLU A 141 -16.83 -7.64 11.13
CA GLU A 141 -17.76 -6.84 10.32
C GLU A 141 -19.11 -6.65 11.01
N LYS A 142 -19.66 -7.68 11.69
CA LYS A 142 -20.93 -7.56 12.43
C LYS A 142 -20.85 -6.52 13.56
N ILE A 143 -19.68 -6.36 14.19
CA ILE A 143 -19.47 -5.40 15.28
C ILE A 143 -19.19 -4.00 14.73
N SER A 144 -18.31 -3.89 13.74
CA SER A 144 -17.87 -2.60 13.18
C SER A 144 -17.78 -2.66 11.65
N PRO A 145 -18.92 -2.63 10.93
CA PRO A 145 -18.99 -2.94 9.49
C PRO A 145 -18.31 -1.92 8.58
N GLN A 146 -17.91 -0.77 9.12
CA GLN A 146 -17.25 0.30 8.37
C GLN A 146 -15.86 0.62 8.92
N HIS A 147 -15.30 -0.26 9.76
CA HIS A 147 -13.98 -0.01 10.33
C HIS A 147 -12.92 0.03 9.21
N PRO A 148 -12.10 1.09 9.11
CA PRO A 148 -11.15 1.26 7.99
C PRO A 148 -10.20 0.06 7.80
N ILE A 149 -9.82 -0.61 8.88
CA ILE A 149 -8.93 -1.78 8.83
C ILE A 149 -9.51 -3.02 8.15
N ILE A 150 -10.84 -3.21 8.23
CA ILE A 150 -11.48 -4.39 7.64
C ILE A 150 -11.94 -4.15 6.22
N LEU A 151 -12.12 -2.89 5.80
CA LEU A 151 -12.64 -2.58 4.46
C LEU A 151 -11.80 -3.22 3.33
N PRO A 152 -10.46 -3.11 3.30
CA PRO A 152 -9.66 -3.77 2.27
C PRO A 152 -9.77 -5.30 2.30
N GLU A 153 -9.89 -5.88 3.49
CA GLU A 153 -10.01 -7.32 3.69
C GLU A 153 -11.38 -7.84 3.22
N LEU A 154 -12.44 -7.10 3.53
CA LEU A 154 -13.80 -7.41 3.07
C LEU A 154 -13.92 -7.29 1.54
N VAL A 155 -13.25 -6.32 0.90
CA VAL A 155 -13.19 -6.25 -0.57
C VAL A 155 -12.63 -7.55 -1.16
N LYS A 156 -11.57 -8.13 -0.57
CA LYS A 156 -11.01 -9.43 -1.00
C LYS A 156 -12.00 -10.56 -0.76
N TYR A 157 -12.56 -10.63 0.44
CA TYR A 157 -13.54 -11.65 0.80
C TYR A 157 -14.72 -11.67 -0.17
N TYR A 158 -15.33 -10.52 -0.44
CA TYR A 158 -16.48 -10.42 -1.36
C TYR A 158 -16.09 -10.61 -2.82
N HIS A 159 -14.84 -10.34 -3.21
CA HIS A 159 -14.34 -10.75 -4.52
C HIS A 159 -14.24 -12.28 -4.64
N HIS A 160 -13.66 -12.94 -3.64
CA HIS A 160 -13.43 -14.39 -3.64
C HIS A 160 -14.73 -15.19 -3.57
N THR A 161 -15.71 -14.69 -2.80
CA THR A 161 -17.04 -15.31 -2.68
C THR A 161 -18.00 -14.96 -3.82
N GLY A 162 -17.55 -14.17 -4.81
CA GLY A 162 -18.36 -13.77 -5.96
C GLY A 162 -19.45 -12.71 -5.65
N ASN A 163 -19.48 -12.16 -4.45
CA ASN A 163 -20.42 -11.09 -4.08
C ASN A 163 -19.91 -9.72 -4.58
N TYR A 164 -19.95 -9.53 -5.90
CA TYR A 164 -19.43 -8.31 -6.53
C TYR A 164 -20.24 -7.05 -6.19
N THR A 165 -21.53 -7.19 -5.83
CA THR A 165 -22.34 -6.08 -5.34
C THR A 165 -21.73 -5.48 -4.07
N GLN A 166 -21.46 -6.31 -3.07
CA GLN A 166 -20.89 -5.84 -1.81
C GLN A 166 -19.44 -5.38 -1.99
N ARG A 167 -18.64 -6.09 -2.80
CA ARG A 167 -17.29 -5.64 -3.18
C ARG A 167 -17.32 -4.21 -3.74
N ASN A 168 -18.20 -3.93 -4.70
CA ASN A 168 -18.28 -2.64 -5.36
C ASN A 168 -18.71 -1.51 -4.41
N LEU A 169 -19.63 -1.79 -3.48
CA LEU A 169 -20.03 -0.84 -2.44
C LEU A 169 -18.87 -0.47 -1.51
N LEU A 170 -18.03 -1.45 -1.14
CA LEU A 170 -16.89 -1.22 -0.25
C LEU A 170 -15.72 -0.52 -0.95
N LEU A 171 -15.48 -0.80 -2.25
CA LEU A 171 -14.45 -0.11 -3.03
C LEU A 171 -14.62 1.41 -3.00
N GLN A 172 -15.86 1.90 -3.06
CA GLN A 172 -16.17 3.34 -3.01
C GLN A 172 -15.80 4.00 -1.67
N LYS A 173 -15.58 3.21 -0.61
CA LYS A 173 -15.29 3.71 0.75
C LYS A 173 -13.79 3.71 1.08
N LEU A 174 -12.93 3.17 0.21
CA LEU A 174 -11.50 3.06 0.48
C LEU A 174 -10.77 4.39 0.24
N PRO A 175 -10.20 5.04 1.27
CA PRO A 175 -9.52 6.32 1.10
C PRO A 175 -8.24 6.21 0.26
N GLN A 176 -7.56 5.06 0.27
CA GLN A 176 -6.30 4.81 -0.45
C GLN A 176 -6.46 4.86 -1.98
N ILE A 177 -7.68 4.67 -2.47
CA ILE A 177 -8.02 4.71 -3.90
C ILE A 177 -9.06 5.79 -4.19
N ALA A 178 -9.21 6.76 -3.30
CA ALA A 178 -10.14 7.86 -3.50
C ALA A 178 -9.80 8.62 -4.80
N PRO A 179 -10.79 9.24 -5.47
CA PRO A 179 -10.57 9.89 -6.77
C PRO A 179 -9.45 10.93 -6.84
N LYS A 180 -9.05 11.48 -5.69
CA LYS A 180 -7.99 12.49 -5.56
C LYS A 180 -6.57 11.91 -5.44
N THR A 181 -6.42 10.58 -5.53
CA THR A 181 -5.13 9.89 -5.40
C THR A 181 -4.48 9.64 -6.76
N GLY A 182 -3.14 9.65 -6.82
CA GLY A 182 -2.38 9.32 -8.03
C GLY A 182 -2.65 7.90 -8.54
N LEU A 183 -2.90 6.96 -7.63
CA LEU A 183 -3.21 5.59 -8.01
C LEU A 183 -4.57 5.47 -8.71
N TYR A 184 -5.59 6.18 -8.21
CA TYR A 184 -6.87 6.27 -8.91
C TYR A 184 -6.74 7.01 -10.24
N ALA A 185 -5.99 8.11 -10.30
CA ALA A 185 -5.79 8.87 -11.55
C ALA A 185 -5.16 7.99 -12.65
N LEU A 186 -4.11 7.23 -12.31
CA LEU A 186 -3.50 6.26 -13.23
C LEU A 186 -4.51 5.17 -13.65
N SER A 187 -5.26 4.64 -12.69
CA SER A 187 -6.26 3.60 -12.94
C SER A 187 -7.43 4.07 -13.80
N LYS A 188 -7.88 5.31 -13.59
CA LYS A 188 -8.88 5.98 -14.41
C LYS A 188 -8.35 6.17 -15.83
N ALA A 189 -7.11 6.60 -15.98
CA ALA A 189 -6.51 6.74 -17.30
C ALA A 189 -6.40 5.39 -18.04
N MET A 190 -6.06 4.31 -17.33
CA MET A 190 -6.12 2.95 -17.87
C MET A 190 -7.55 2.61 -18.30
N ALA A 191 -8.53 2.76 -17.40
CA ALA A 191 -9.92 2.48 -17.71
C ALA A 191 -10.41 3.28 -18.93
N ASP A 192 -10.14 4.58 -19.03
CA ASP A 192 -10.58 5.42 -20.14
C ASP A 192 -9.98 5.01 -21.49
N ASN A 193 -8.72 4.55 -21.52
CA ASN A 193 -7.99 4.28 -22.76
C ASN A 193 -7.98 2.81 -23.22
N LEU A 194 -8.27 1.87 -22.31
CA LEU A 194 -8.30 0.45 -22.68
C LEU A 194 -9.60 0.06 -23.41
N PRO A 195 -9.53 -0.86 -24.38
CA PRO A 195 -10.72 -1.47 -24.97
C PRO A 195 -11.59 -2.15 -23.91
N ASP A 196 -12.90 -2.22 -24.16
CA ASP A 196 -13.78 -3.02 -23.32
C ASP A 196 -13.38 -4.51 -23.39
N SER A 197 -13.63 -5.28 -22.34
CA SER A 197 -13.21 -6.69 -22.21
C SER A 197 -11.69 -6.95 -22.16
N SER A 198 -10.88 -5.92 -21.90
CA SER A 198 -9.42 -6.07 -21.70
C SER A 198 -9.07 -6.86 -20.44
N CYS A 199 -7.94 -7.57 -20.48
CA CYS A 199 -7.34 -8.20 -19.30
C CYS A 199 -6.14 -7.37 -18.82
N VAL A 200 -6.12 -6.98 -17.55
CA VAL A 200 -5.04 -6.16 -16.96
C VAL A 200 -4.41 -6.89 -15.79
N ILE A 201 -3.09 -7.00 -15.80
CA ILE A 201 -2.30 -7.57 -14.71
C ILE A 201 -1.83 -6.43 -13.81
N THR A 202 -2.14 -6.52 -12.51
CA THR A 202 -1.82 -5.51 -11.49
C THR A 202 -0.83 -6.05 -10.46
N ASN A 203 -0.05 -5.16 -9.84
CA ASN A 203 1.01 -5.57 -8.93
C ASN A 203 0.49 -5.96 -7.54
N GLY A 204 -0.40 -5.12 -7.00
CA GLY A 204 -0.82 -5.20 -5.60
C GLY A 204 -2.29 -4.93 -5.39
N GLU A 205 -2.73 -5.05 -4.13
CA GLU A 205 -4.12 -4.92 -3.72
C GLU A 205 -4.69 -3.55 -4.11
N TYR A 206 -4.00 -2.47 -3.75
CA TYR A 206 -4.49 -1.12 -4.03
C TYR A 206 -4.50 -0.76 -5.51
N ASP A 207 -3.54 -1.25 -6.32
CA ASP A 207 -3.57 -1.11 -7.80
C ASP A 207 -4.79 -1.83 -8.38
N THR A 208 -5.04 -3.04 -7.89
CA THR A 208 -6.21 -3.86 -8.27
C THR A 208 -7.52 -3.16 -7.93
N TYR A 209 -7.64 -2.64 -6.70
CA TYR A 209 -8.85 -1.98 -6.24
C TYR A 209 -9.11 -0.67 -6.97
N ALA A 210 -8.06 0.13 -7.21
CA ALA A 210 -8.16 1.38 -7.94
C ALA A 210 -8.65 1.12 -9.38
N LEU A 211 -8.14 0.08 -10.05
CA LEU A 211 -8.59 -0.29 -11.38
C LEU A 211 -10.02 -0.84 -11.40
N TRP A 212 -10.42 -1.67 -10.43
CA TRP A 212 -11.82 -2.08 -10.31
C TRP A 212 -12.77 -0.90 -10.13
N LEU A 213 -12.43 0.05 -9.25
CA LEU A 213 -13.26 1.23 -9.03
C LEU A 213 -13.31 2.13 -10.27
N ALA A 214 -12.17 2.34 -10.93
CA ALA A 214 -12.08 3.12 -12.17
C ALA A 214 -12.90 2.49 -13.31
N ALA A 215 -12.79 1.18 -13.51
CA ALA A 215 -13.55 0.44 -14.53
C ALA A 215 -15.06 0.49 -14.24
N LEU A 216 -15.46 0.31 -12.97
CA LEU A 216 -16.84 0.44 -12.52
C LEU A 216 -17.40 1.83 -12.85
N ASN A 217 -16.67 2.89 -12.50
CA ASN A 217 -17.09 4.27 -12.74
C ASN A 217 -17.12 4.64 -14.23
N ALA A 218 -16.28 3.98 -15.05
CA ALA A 218 -16.28 4.14 -16.50
C ALA A 218 -17.33 3.27 -17.21
N GLY A 219 -18.06 2.40 -16.49
CA GLY A 219 -18.98 1.44 -17.09
C GLY A 219 -18.28 0.42 -17.99
N LYS A 220 -17.01 0.11 -17.75
CA LYS A 220 -16.21 -0.83 -18.56
C LYS A 220 -16.04 -2.18 -17.88
N HIS A 221 -16.05 -3.23 -18.69
CA HIS A 221 -15.75 -4.59 -18.30
C HIS A 221 -14.26 -4.88 -18.47
N ILE A 222 -13.47 -4.54 -17.45
CA ILE A 222 -12.04 -4.88 -17.41
C ILE A 222 -11.84 -6.06 -16.46
N THR A 223 -11.23 -7.14 -16.96
CA THR A 223 -10.82 -8.26 -16.12
C THR A 223 -9.46 -7.96 -15.52
N VAL A 224 -9.34 -7.99 -14.20
CA VAL A 224 -8.09 -7.66 -13.50
C VAL A 224 -7.52 -8.90 -12.84
N TYR A 225 -6.28 -9.23 -13.16
CA TYR A 225 -5.50 -10.32 -12.57
C TYR A 225 -4.47 -9.72 -11.63
N SER A 226 -4.66 -9.91 -10.33
CA SER A 226 -3.74 -9.38 -9.33
C SER A 226 -2.62 -10.37 -9.05
N LEU A 227 -1.38 -9.97 -9.25
CA LEU A 227 -0.22 -10.79 -8.89
C LEU A 227 -0.17 -11.12 -7.39
N LYS A 228 -0.82 -10.30 -6.55
CA LYS A 228 -0.98 -10.53 -5.10
C LYS A 228 -2.10 -11.52 -4.75
N PHE A 229 -3.06 -11.76 -5.65
CA PHE A 229 -4.15 -12.73 -5.44
C PHE A 229 -3.85 -14.10 -6.09
N GLU A 230 -2.86 -14.15 -6.97
CA GLU A 230 -2.44 -15.41 -7.59
C GLU A 230 -1.80 -16.35 -6.56
N GLY A 231 -2.47 -17.48 -6.31
CA GLY A 231 -2.10 -18.43 -5.27
C GLY A 231 -2.91 -18.33 -3.97
N THR A 232 -3.92 -17.45 -3.89
CA THR A 232 -4.84 -17.40 -2.74
C THR A 232 -5.93 -18.48 -2.85
N GLU A 233 -5.53 -19.76 -2.84
CA GLU A 233 -6.43 -20.84 -2.40
C GLU A 233 -6.62 -20.82 -0.88
N LYS A 234 -5.81 -20.02 -0.18
CA LYS A 234 -5.94 -19.72 1.24
C LYS A 234 -5.99 -18.20 1.31
N GLY A 235 -7.17 -17.57 1.32
CA GLY A 235 -7.29 -16.11 1.36
C GLY A 235 -6.86 -15.43 2.67
N HIS A 236 -5.80 -15.93 3.29
CA HIS A 236 -4.81 -15.03 3.88
C HIS A 236 -3.89 -14.56 2.77
N SER A 237 -3.46 -13.31 2.83
CA SER A 237 -2.23 -12.98 2.12
C SER A 237 -1.12 -13.82 2.76
N ASN A 238 -0.80 -14.98 2.18
CA ASN A 238 0.56 -15.43 2.29
C ASN A 238 1.39 -14.23 1.81
N ASN A 239 2.28 -13.74 2.68
CA ASN A 239 3.17 -12.61 2.40
C ASN A 239 4.18 -12.96 1.29
N THR A 240 3.79 -13.77 0.30
CA THR A 240 4.52 -13.99 -0.93
C THR A 240 4.46 -12.70 -1.72
N THR A 241 5.56 -11.97 -1.66
CA THR A 241 5.86 -10.95 -2.65
C THR A 241 5.78 -11.62 -4.02
N PRO A 242 5.00 -11.07 -4.97
CA PRO A 242 4.96 -11.61 -6.32
C PRO A 242 6.36 -11.68 -6.95
N ASN A 243 6.48 -12.49 -7.99
CA ASN A 243 7.73 -12.68 -8.71
C ASN A 243 7.46 -12.95 -10.20
N ALA A 244 8.52 -13.13 -10.99
CA ALA A 244 8.42 -13.43 -12.41
C ALA A 244 7.58 -14.71 -12.71
N SER A 245 7.68 -15.74 -11.85
CA SER A 245 6.89 -16.97 -12.01
C SER A 245 5.40 -16.74 -11.80
N ALA A 246 5.01 -15.86 -10.86
CA ALA A 246 3.62 -15.45 -10.68
C ALA A 246 3.07 -14.77 -11.94
N LEU A 247 3.84 -13.83 -12.52
CA LEU A 247 3.45 -13.19 -13.78
C LEU A 247 3.29 -14.20 -14.92
N GLN A 248 4.25 -15.13 -15.07
CA GLN A 248 4.18 -16.17 -16.10
C GLN A 248 2.95 -17.05 -15.93
N LYS A 249 2.59 -17.42 -14.70
CA LYS A 249 1.37 -18.17 -14.40
C LYS A 249 0.12 -17.42 -14.86
N VAL A 250 -0.01 -16.13 -14.52
CA VAL A 250 -1.13 -15.29 -14.97
C VAL A 250 -1.21 -15.23 -16.49
N LEU A 251 -0.08 -14.99 -17.16
CA LEU A 251 -0.07 -14.91 -18.62
C LEU A 251 -0.58 -16.20 -19.27
N THR A 252 -0.35 -17.35 -18.64
CA THR A 252 -0.85 -18.64 -19.14
C THR A 252 -2.32 -18.93 -18.82
N THR A 253 -2.90 -18.28 -17.79
CA THR A 253 -4.32 -18.45 -17.45
C THR A 253 -5.24 -17.57 -18.29
N ILE A 254 -4.73 -16.44 -18.79
CA ILE A 254 -5.52 -15.53 -19.63
C ILE A 254 -5.82 -16.19 -21.00
N PRO A 255 -7.09 -16.20 -21.47
CA PRO A 255 -7.42 -16.73 -22.78
C PRO A 255 -6.65 -16.04 -23.92
N LYS A 256 -6.10 -16.84 -24.85
CA LYS A 256 -5.24 -16.35 -25.95
C LYS A 256 -5.89 -15.33 -26.89
N ASN A 257 -7.22 -15.24 -26.90
CA ASN A 257 -7.99 -14.29 -27.72
C ASN A 257 -8.27 -12.95 -27.02
N LYS A 258 -7.73 -12.74 -25.81
CA LYS A 258 -7.90 -11.49 -25.05
C LYS A 258 -6.65 -10.62 -25.17
N SER A 259 -6.86 -9.32 -25.30
CA SER A 259 -5.78 -8.33 -25.16
C SER A 259 -5.31 -8.29 -23.71
N VAL A 260 -4.00 -8.45 -23.53
CA VAL A 260 -3.35 -8.50 -22.22
C VAL A 260 -2.54 -7.23 -22.01
N TYR A 261 -2.78 -6.58 -20.88
CA TYR A 261 -2.07 -5.39 -20.46
C TYR A 261 -1.44 -5.61 -19.08
N ILE A 262 -0.31 -4.96 -18.84
CA ILE A 262 0.42 -4.99 -17.57
C ILE A 262 0.44 -3.55 -17.02
N SER A 263 -0.05 -3.36 -15.81
CA SER A 263 -0.04 -2.08 -15.11
C SER A 263 1.40 -1.56 -14.97
N LEU A 264 1.60 -0.25 -15.10
CA LEU A 264 2.91 0.36 -14.94
C LEU A 264 3.44 0.28 -13.49
N THR A 265 2.63 -0.18 -12.55
CA THR A 265 3.04 -0.41 -11.15
C THR A 265 3.66 -1.79 -10.91
N VAL A 266 3.58 -2.71 -11.90
CA VAL A 266 4.21 -4.03 -11.81
C VAL A 266 5.73 -3.86 -11.76
N ASN A 267 6.37 -4.58 -10.83
CA ASN A 267 7.81 -4.52 -10.68
C ASN A 267 8.51 -4.95 -11.99
N PRO A 268 9.40 -4.12 -12.56
CA PRO A 268 10.17 -4.46 -13.76
C PRO A 268 10.93 -5.78 -13.71
N ASP A 269 11.38 -6.21 -12.53
CA ASP A 269 12.07 -7.48 -12.36
C ASP A 269 11.20 -8.67 -12.78
N TYR A 270 9.87 -8.55 -12.65
CA TYR A 270 8.94 -9.65 -12.94
C TYR A 270 8.76 -9.89 -14.44
N TYR A 271 8.96 -8.87 -15.28
CA TYR A 271 8.75 -8.95 -16.72
C TYR A 271 10.01 -8.71 -17.56
N SER A 272 11.19 -8.72 -16.92
CA SER A 272 12.49 -8.53 -17.60
C SER A 272 12.70 -9.48 -18.79
N THR A 273 12.25 -10.74 -18.67
CA THR A 273 12.39 -11.76 -19.72
C THR A 273 11.42 -11.61 -20.88
N ILE A 274 10.30 -10.90 -20.69
CA ILE A 274 9.27 -10.65 -21.71
C ILE A 274 9.29 -9.21 -22.23
N LEU A 275 10.26 -8.39 -21.81
CA LEU A 275 10.38 -6.99 -22.20
C LEU A 275 10.30 -6.76 -23.73
N PRO A 276 10.88 -7.61 -24.60
CA PRO A 276 10.75 -7.45 -26.06
C PRO A 276 9.31 -7.60 -26.59
N GLN A 277 8.40 -8.15 -25.79
CA GLN A 277 6.98 -8.36 -26.10
C GLN A 277 6.07 -7.32 -25.45
N LEU A 278 6.66 -6.32 -24.77
CA LEU A 278 5.92 -5.27 -24.08
C LEU A 278 5.98 -3.95 -24.85
N TYR A 279 4.81 -3.42 -25.17
CA TYR A 279 4.65 -2.16 -25.88
C TYR A 279 4.05 -1.12 -24.94
N ASN A 280 4.73 0.00 -24.73
CA ASN A 280 4.25 1.05 -23.83
C ASN A 280 3.06 1.79 -24.48
N MET A 281 1.89 1.73 -23.84
CA MET A 281 0.64 2.36 -24.29
C MET A 281 0.34 3.67 -23.54
N GLY A 282 1.34 4.25 -22.88
CA GLY A 282 1.25 5.48 -22.10
C GLY A 282 0.86 5.26 -20.65
N VAL A 283 -0.18 4.45 -20.40
CA VAL A 283 -0.74 4.19 -19.05
C VAL A 283 -0.61 2.75 -18.58
N CYS A 284 -0.18 1.85 -19.46
CA CYS A 284 0.10 0.43 -19.23
C CYS A 284 1.03 -0.10 -20.33
N TYR A 285 1.53 -1.31 -20.17
CA TYR A 285 2.16 -2.06 -21.26
C TYR A 285 1.14 -3.01 -21.90
N GLN A 286 1.11 -3.08 -23.22
CA GLN A 286 0.43 -4.18 -23.93
C GLN A 286 1.42 -5.33 -24.11
N TYR A 287 1.01 -6.53 -23.71
CA TYR A 287 1.74 -7.76 -24.01
C TYR A 287 1.30 -8.31 -25.36
N SER A 288 2.23 -8.44 -26.29
CA SER A 288 1.96 -8.96 -27.64
C SER A 288 3.17 -9.69 -28.21
N ALA A 289 2.94 -10.87 -28.80
CA ALA A 289 3.97 -11.59 -29.55
C ALA A 289 4.23 -10.96 -30.93
N SER A 290 3.29 -10.16 -31.44
CA SER A 290 3.40 -9.43 -32.70
C SER A 290 3.74 -7.96 -32.44
N ALA A 291 4.44 -7.35 -33.40
CA ALA A 291 4.74 -5.93 -33.37
C ALA A 291 3.46 -5.09 -33.23
N VAL A 292 3.50 -4.11 -32.31
CA VAL A 292 2.42 -3.13 -32.11
C VAL A 292 2.99 -1.76 -32.46
N ASP A 293 2.33 -1.04 -33.37
CA ASP A 293 2.59 0.39 -33.56
C ASP A 293 1.91 1.16 -32.43
N ASN A 294 2.70 1.45 -31.38
CA ASN A 294 2.22 2.13 -30.17
C ASN A 294 2.40 3.66 -30.22
N ILE A 295 3.01 4.23 -31.26
CA ILE A 295 3.25 5.68 -31.34
C ILE A 295 1.96 6.50 -31.36
N PRO A 296 0.93 6.17 -32.18
CA PRO A 296 -0.33 6.92 -32.16
C PRO A 296 -1.04 6.84 -30.80
N PHE A 297 -0.98 5.68 -30.15
CA PHE A 297 -1.57 5.47 -28.82
C PHE A 297 -0.86 6.31 -27.75
N LEU A 298 0.47 6.36 -27.77
CA LEU A 298 1.25 7.21 -26.88
C LEU A 298 0.90 8.70 -27.07
N ASN A 299 0.83 9.16 -28.32
CA ASN A 299 0.51 10.57 -28.63
C ASN A 299 -0.85 10.97 -28.09
N ASN A 300 -1.88 10.20 -28.45
CA ASN A 300 -3.26 10.44 -28.01
C ASN A 300 -3.37 10.39 -26.48
N THR A 301 -2.75 9.39 -25.84
CA THR A 301 -2.88 9.21 -24.39
C THR A 301 -2.12 10.27 -23.61
N LEU A 302 -0.84 10.52 -23.94
CA LEU A 302 0.07 11.32 -23.13
C LEU A 302 0.07 12.81 -23.50
N VAL A 303 -0.11 13.15 -24.78
CA VAL A 303 -0.03 14.54 -25.26
C VAL A 303 -1.41 15.13 -25.45
N GLU A 304 -2.30 14.46 -26.17
CA GLU A 304 -3.63 14.99 -26.50
C GLU A 304 -4.59 14.94 -25.30
N LYS A 305 -4.69 13.78 -24.63
CA LYS A 305 -5.63 13.59 -23.51
C LYS A 305 -5.09 14.02 -22.15
N GLN A 306 -3.77 14.01 -21.96
CA GLN A 306 -3.10 14.28 -20.67
C GLN A 306 -3.73 13.48 -19.51
N PRO A 307 -3.32 12.23 -19.30
CA PRO A 307 -4.15 11.18 -18.69
C PRO A 307 -4.59 11.41 -17.25
N VAL A 308 -3.97 12.37 -16.55
CA VAL A 308 -4.18 12.61 -15.12
C VAL A 308 -4.51 14.07 -14.79
N SER A 309 -4.98 14.83 -15.79
CA SER A 309 -5.51 16.18 -15.56
C SER A 309 -7.01 16.11 -15.22
N PRO A 310 -7.50 16.76 -14.15
CA PRO A 310 -6.74 17.56 -13.17
C PRO A 310 -5.88 16.69 -12.23
N TYR A 311 -4.74 17.23 -11.83
CA TYR A 311 -3.73 16.50 -11.06
C TYR A 311 -4.22 16.08 -9.67
N PRO A 312 -3.87 14.86 -9.21
CA PRO A 312 -4.23 14.37 -7.89
C PRO A 312 -3.44 15.08 -6.79
N SER A 313 -4.03 15.18 -5.60
CA SER A 313 -3.44 15.91 -4.46
C SER A 313 -2.55 15.02 -3.58
N THR A 314 -2.62 13.71 -3.72
CA THR A 314 -1.88 12.74 -2.89
C THR A 314 -1.45 11.53 -3.71
N GLY A 315 -0.43 10.80 -3.25
CA GLY A 315 0.02 9.56 -3.90
C GLY A 315 0.53 9.75 -5.34
N THR A 316 1.10 10.91 -5.64
CA THR A 316 1.54 11.30 -7.00
C THR A 316 2.79 10.54 -7.47
N GLU A 317 3.52 9.90 -6.55
CA GLU A 317 4.74 9.14 -6.84
C GLU A 317 4.54 8.06 -7.92
N VAL A 318 3.39 7.38 -7.92
CA VAL A 318 3.07 6.34 -8.91
C VAL A 318 2.99 6.90 -10.34
N LEU A 319 2.71 8.19 -10.49
CA LEU A 319 2.58 8.85 -11.80
C LEU A 319 3.93 9.03 -12.50
N LYS A 320 5.05 8.94 -11.78
CA LYS A 320 6.39 8.90 -12.38
C LYS A 320 6.53 7.79 -13.42
N ASN A 321 5.75 6.71 -13.28
CA ASN A 321 5.74 5.59 -14.20
C ASN A 321 5.21 5.95 -15.61
N LEU A 322 4.59 7.12 -15.80
CA LEU A 322 4.18 7.63 -17.12
C LEU A 322 5.37 8.18 -17.95
N MET A 323 6.48 8.56 -17.30
CA MET A 323 7.62 9.21 -17.96
C MET A 323 8.31 8.37 -19.06
N PRO A 324 8.50 7.05 -18.90
CA PRO A 324 9.02 6.21 -19.97
C PRO A 324 8.25 6.34 -21.30
N GLY A 325 6.92 6.50 -21.25
CA GLY A 325 6.09 6.69 -22.44
C GLY A 325 6.40 8.00 -23.17
N TYR A 326 6.55 9.11 -22.42
CA TYR A 326 6.96 10.40 -22.99
C TYR A 326 8.36 10.33 -23.61
N ILE A 327 9.29 9.61 -22.98
CA ILE A 327 10.67 9.46 -23.48
C ILE A 327 10.68 8.68 -24.81
N VAL A 328 9.92 7.59 -24.90
CA VAL A 328 9.77 6.81 -26.14
C VAL A 328 9.19 7.68 -27.26
N LEU A 329 8.11 8.40 -26.97
CA LEU A 329 7.44 9.26 -27.95
C LEU A 329 8.34 10.40 -28.43
N TYR A 330 9.07 11.06 -27.52
CA TYR A 330 10.02 12.12 -27.85
C TYR A 330 11.15 11.61 -28.76
N ARG A 331 11.75 10.47 -28.42
CA ARG A 331 12.85 9.88 -29.20
C ARG A 331 12.40 9.51 -30.61
N HIS A 332 11.19 8.97 -30.76
CA HIS A 332 10.60 8.72 -32.07
C HIS A 332 10.50 10.02 -32.87
N TYR A 333 9.79 11.02 -32.35
CA TYR A 333 9.58 12.28 -33.07
C TYR A 333 10.86 13.08 -33.31
N LYS A 334 11.88 12.98 -32.47
CA LYS A 334 13.18 13.62 -32.72
C LYS A 334 13.78 13.21 -34.08
N THR A 335 13.45 12.01 -34.55
CA THR A 335 13.93 11.46 -35.83
C THR A 335 12.94 11.60 -36.99
N THR A 336 11.66 11.89 -36.71
CA THR A 336 10.59 11.85 -37.73
C THR A 336 9.83 13.18 -37.89
N ASP A 337 9.67 13.96 -36.82
CA ASP A 337 8.91 15.22 -36.76
C ASP A 337 9.38 16.09 -35.58
N THR A 338 10.25 17.08 -35.86
CA THR A 338 10.85 17.92 -34.81
C THR A 338 9.83 18.81 -34.09
N THR A 339 8.72 19.17 -34.74
CA THR A 339 7.63 19.93 -34.11
C THR A 339 6.93 19.08 -33.07
N LYS A 340 6.55 17.84 -33.42
CA LYS A 340 5.96 16.90 -32.44
C LYS A 340 6.93 16.51 -31.34
N ALA A 341 8.23 16.46 -31.62
CA ALA A 341 9.25 16.24 -30.60
C ALA A 341 9.24 17.37 -29.55
N ALA A 342 9.21 18.63 -30.00
CA ALA A 342 9.12 19.79 -29.11
C ALA A 342 7.82 19.79 -28.29
N GLN A 343 6.68 19.48 -28.91
CA GLN A 343 5.39 19.35 -28.22
C GLN A 343 5.41 18.25 -27.16
N THR A 344 5.96 17.08 -27.49
CA THR A 344 6.07 15.96 -26.55
C THR A 344 6.97 16.31 -25.37
N LYS A 345 8.12 16.96 -25.60
CA LYS A 345 9.01 17.44 -24.55
C LYS A 345 8.30 18.44 -23.65
N GLN A 346 7.53 19.36 -24.22
CA GLN A 346 6.78 20.36 -23.45
C GLN A 346 5.70 19.69 -22.59
N ALA A 347 4.90 18.77 -23.16
CA ALA A 347 3.90 18.03 -22.41
C ALA A 347 4.51 17.21 -21.25
N ALA A 348 5.65 16.54 -21.50
CA ALA A 348 6.39 15.80 -20.47
C ALA A 348 6.90 16.73 -19.36
N LYS A 349 7.40 17.92 -19.75
CA LYS A 349 7.87 18.94 -18.82
C LYS A 349 6.74 19.46 -17.95
N ASP A 350 5.61 19.86 -18.54
CA ASP A 350 4.46 20.39 -17.80
C ASP A 350 3.93 19.36 -16.79
N PHE A 351 3.77 18.11 -17.23
CA PHE A 351 3.39 16.98 -16.38
C PHE A 351 4.36 16.78 -15.20
N ALA A 352 5.65 16.69 -15.47
CA ALA A 352 6.65 16.39 -14.44
C ALA A 352 6.97 17.59 -13.53
N GLN A 353 6.84 18.82 -14.03
CA GLN A 353 7.03 20.04 -13.23
C GLN A 353 5.88 20.22 -12.25
N GLN A 354 4.64 20.00 -12.68
CA GLN A 354 3.47 20.07 -11.83
C GLN A 354 3.55 19.10 -10.63
N LEU A 355 4.22 17.97 -10.83
CA LEU A 355 4.40 16.92 -9.82
C LEU A 355 5.78 16.96 -9.14
N GLY A 356 6.61 17.96 -9.43
CA GLY A 356 7.87 18.21 -8.72
C GLY A 356 9.02 17.25 -9.05
N PHE A 357 9.00 16.56 -10.20
CA PHE A 357 10.03 15.57 -10.55
C PHE A 357 10.69 15.76 -11.93
N TRP A 358 10.47 16.87 -12.63
CA TRP A 358 11.09 17.13 -13.94
C TRP A 358 12.63 17.00 -13.96
N ASN A 359 13.31 17.48 -12.93
CA ASN A 359 14.77 17.45 -12.86
C ASN A 359 15.34 16.03 -12.94
N ASN A 360 14.59 15.02 -12.50
CA ASN A 360 15.00 13.62 -12.58
C ASN A 360 15.00 13.07 -14.01
N TYR A 361 14.29 13.75 -14.93
CA TYR A 361 14.04 13.26 -16.29
C TYR A 361 14.55 14.18 -17.40
N GLN A 362 14.96 15.42 -17.10
CA GLN A 362 15.34 16.42 -18.10
C GLN A 362 16.41 15.91 -19.09
N SER A 363 17.39 15.12 -18.62
CA SER A 363 18.48 14.59 -19.45
C SER A 363 18.01 13.64 -20.56
N TYR A 364 16.84 13.03 -20.44
CA TYR A 364 16.26 12.15 -21.46
C TYR A 364 15.62 12.92 -22.64
N PHE A 365 15.49 14.24 -22.52
CA PHE A 365 14.85 15.11 -23.52
C PHE A 365 15.84 16.08 -24.18
N ASN A 366 17.12 15.70 -24.26
CA ASN A 366 18.15 16.43 -25.02
C ASN A 366 18.21 15.97 -26.47
#